data_AF-A0A956RN67-F1
#
_entry.id   AF-A0A956RN67-F1
#
_cell.length_a   1.000
_cell.length_b   1.000
_cell.length_c   1.000
_cell.angle_alpha   90.00
_cell.angle_beta   90.00
_cell.angle_gamma   90.00
#
_symmetry.space_group_name_H-M   'P 1'
#
loop_
_entity.id
_entity.type
_entity.pdbx_description
1 polymer ?
#
loop_
_entity_poly.entity_id
_entity_poly.type
_entity_poly.pdbx_seq_one_letter_code
_entity_poly.pdbx_strand_id
1 'polypeptide(L)' 'MREPDEREYRVEEEAPGKFRVLSSADLTVLVCRDRADAEQHATLLEEAFRRGYKRGYRDGKHAK' A
#
# COMPACT_ATOMS: atom_id res chain seq x y z
N MET A 1 -15.69 1.20 18.84
CA MET A 1 -14.27 1.39 18.43
C MET A 1 -14.17 0.93 17.00
N ARG A 2 -13.82 1.82 16.08
CA ARG A 2 -13.60 1.49 14.67
C ARG A 2 -12.10 1.29 14.54
N GLU A 3 -11.65 0.06 14.34
CA GLU A 3 -10.26 -0.24 14.04
C GLU A 3 -9.88 0.61 12.82
N PRO A 4 -8.80 1.41 12.85
CA PRO A 4 -8.30 2.00 11.62
C PRO A 4 -7.88 0.82 10.76
N ASP A 5 -8.50 0.68 9.59
CA ASP A 5 -8.03 -0.25 8.58
C ASP A 5 -6.60 0.20 8.22
N GLU A 6 -5.60 -0.43 8.84
CA GLU A 6 -4.16 -0.11 8.73
C GLU A 6 -3.59 -0.46 7.34
N ARG A 7 -4.41 -0.37 6.29
CA ARG A 7 -3.95 -0.59 4.93
C ARG A 7 -3.15 0.62 4.48
N GLU A 8 -1.85 0.40 4.33
CA GLU A 8 -0.89 1.41 3.85
C GLU A 8 -1.15 1.81 2.39
N TYR A 9 -1.83 0.95 1.63
CA TYR A 9 -2.18 1.18 0.23
C TYR A 9 -3.65 0.85 -0.03
N ARG A 10 -4.36 1.74 -0.74
CA ARG A 10 -5.78 1.57 -1.14
C ARG A 10 -5.98 1.86 -2.62
N VAL A 11 -6.98 1.24 -3.23
CA VAL A 11 -7.35 1.46 -4.64
C VAL A 11 -8.58 2.36 -4.72
N GLU A 12 -8.51 3.42 -5.54
CA GLU A 12 -9.65 4.29 -5.84
C GLU A 12 -9.85 4.42 -7.35
N GLU A 13 -11.10 4.41 -7.80
CA GLU A 13 -11.44 4.69 -9.19
C GLU A 13 -11.45 6.22 -9.40
N GLU A 14 -10.56 6.72 -10.25
CA GLU A 14 -10.55 8.14 -10.63
C GLU A 14 -11.62 8.45 -11.67
N ALA A 15 -11.71 7.57 -12.66
CA ALA A 15 -12.53 7.69 -13.84
C ALA A 15 -12.80 6.28 -14.40
N PRO A 16 -13.81 6.11 -15.26
CA PRO A 16 -14.11 4.80 -15.85
C PRO A 16 -12.87 4.24 -16.56
N GLY A 17 -12.37 3.09 -16.09
CA GLY A 17 -11.15 2.47 -16.64
C GLY A 17 -9.83 3.12 -16.19
N LYS A 18 -9.84 3.89 -15.10
CA LYS A 18 -8.66 4.48 -14.49
C LYS A 18 -8.69 4.32 -12.97
N PHE A 19 -7.83 3.44 -12.47
CA PHE A 19 -7.73 3.07 -11.05
C PHE A 19 -6.41 3.60 -10.49
N ARG A 20 -6.47 4.32 -9.38
CA ARG A 20 -5.31 4.84 -8.66
C ARG A 20 -5.02 3.93 -7.48
N VAL A 21 -3.75 3.64 -7.22
CA VAL A 21 -3.31 3.13 -5.92
C VAL A 21 -2.76 4.29 -5.13
N LEU A 22 -3.35 4.53 -3.96
CA LEU A 22 -3.02 5.61 -3.04
C LEU A 22 -2.32 5.04 -1.82
N SER A 23 -1.36 5.77 -1.28
CA SER A 23 -0.76 5.50 0.03
C SER A 23 -1.64 6.05 1.16
N SER A 24 -1.39 5.68 2.42
CA SER A 24 -2.03 6.27 3.61
C SER A 24 -1.91 7.80 3.68
N ALA A 25 -0.88 8.38 3.07
CA ALA A 25 -0.68 9.83 2.96
C ALA A 25 -1.52 10.48 1.83
N ASP A 26 -2.48 9.75 1.25
CA ASP A 26 -3.30 10.19 0.12
C ASP A 26 -2.50 10.51 -1.16
N LEU A 27 -1.26 10.00 -1.23
CA LEU A 27 -0.37 10.17 -2.38
C LEU A 27 -0.65 9.07 -3.41
N THR A 28 -0.78 9.46 -4.68
CA THR A 28 -0.87 8.49 -5.79
C THR A 28 0.48 7.84 -6.02
N VAL A 29 0.54 6.53 -5.78
CA VAL A 29 1.72 5.70 -5.98
C VAL A 29 1.78 5.20 -7.41
N LEU A 30 0.64 4.75 -7.95
CA LEU A 30 0.53 4.28 -9.32
C LEU A 30 -0.89 4.43 -9.87
N VAL A 31 -1.02 4.31 -11.20
CA VAL A 31 -2.29 4.36 -11.91
C VAL A 31 -2.37 3.18 -12.88
N CYS A 32 -3.43 2.38 -12.75
CA CYS A 32 -3.75 1.25 -13.59
C CYS A 32 -4.97 1.55 -14.48
N ARG A 33 -5.08 0.80 -15.58
CA ARG A 33 -6.26 0.82 -16.46
C ARG A 33 -7.31 -0.23 -16.08
N ASP A 34 -6.94 -1.14 -15.20
CA ASP A 34 -7.77 -2.25 -14.74
C ASP A 34 -7.77 -2.29 -13.20
N ARG A 35 -8.92 -2.68 -12.63
CA ARG A 35 -9.11 -2.71 -11.19
C ARG A 35 -8.32 -3.85 -10.55
N ALA A 36 -8.34 -5.03 -11.15
CA ALA A 36 -7.66 -6.20 -10.61
C ALA A 36 -6.14 -5.98 -10.62
N ASP A 37 -5.62 -5.32 -11.65
CA ASP A 37 -4.21 -4.91 -11.71
C ASP A 37 -3.85 -3.93 -10.58
N ALA A 38 -4.70 -2.94 -10.31
CA ALA A 38 -4.50 -2.00 -9.19
C ALA A 38 -4.54 -2.69 -7.82
N GLU A 39 -5.49 -3.61 -7.62
CA GLU A 39 -5.62 -4.38 -6.37
C GLU A 39 -4.43 -5.32 -6.15
N GLN A 40 -3.92 -5.93 -7.23
CA GLN A 40 -2.70 -6.73 -7.18
C GLN A 40 -1.48 -5.89 -6.80
N HIS A 41 -1.33 -4.70 -7.40
CA HIS A 41 -0.24 -3.79 -7.05
C HIS A 41 -0.34 -3.30 -5.60
N ALA A 42 -1.53 -2.93 -5.12
CA ALA A 42 -1.74 -2.57 -3.72
C ALA A 42 -1.32 -3.69 -2.76
N THR A 43 -1.69 -4.94 -3.07
CA THR A 43 -1.28 -6.12 -2.28
C THR A 43 0.23 -6.30 -2.26
N LEU A 44 0.90 -6.19 -3.42
CA LEU A 44 2.35 -6.32 -3.52
C LEU A 44 3.09 -5.21 -2.76
N LEU A 45 2.57 -3.97 -2.83
CA LEU A 45 3.10 -2.83 -2.09
C LEU A 45 2.95 -3.00 -0.58
N GLU A 46 1.80 -3.51 -0.12
CA GLU A 46 1.60 -3.88 1.29
C GLU A 46 2.58 -4.96 1.73
N GLU A 47 2.78 -6.02 0.94
CA GLU A 47 3.75 -7.07 1.26
C GLU A 47 5.18 -6.54 1.30
N ALA A 48 5.56 -5.70 0.33
CA ALA A 48 6.87 -5.07 0.29
C ALA A 48 7.08 -4.15 1.50
N PHE A 49 6.07 -3.36 1.87
CA PHE A 49 6.09 -2.51 3.04
C PHE A 49 6.23 -3.33 4.33
N ARG A 50 5.42 -4.38 4.52
CA ARG A 50 5.52 -5.26 5.70
C ARG A 50 6.89 -5.94 5.78
N ARG A 51 7.45 -6.39 4.66
CA ARG A 51 8.78 -7.01 4.60
C ARG A 51 9.90 -6.00 4.90
N GLY A 52 9.83 -4.80 4.33
CA GLY A 52 10.76 -3.71 4.58
C GLY A 52 10.71 -3.21 6.03
N TYR A 53 9.50 -3.01 6.56
CA TYR A 53 9.25 -2.64 7.95
C TYR A 53 9.77 -3.70 8.92
N LYS A 54 9.53 -4.98 8.66
CA LYS A 54 10.04 -6.09 9.47
C LYS A 54 11.57 -6.17 9.43
N ARG A 55 12.21 -5.79 8.32
CA ARG A 55 13.68 -5.73 8.19
C ARG A 55 14.26 -4.54 8.97
N GLY A 56 13.68 -3.35 8.85
CA GLY A 56 14.08 -2.17 9.63
C GLY A 56 13.86 -2.31 11.13
N TYR A 57 12.76 -2.95 11.55
CA TYR A 57 12.47 -3.22 12.96
C TYR A 57 13.44 -4.23 13.59
N ARG A 58 13.91 -5.21 12.80
CA ARG A 58 14.88 -6.20 13.28
C ARG A 58 16.28 -5.63 13.42
N ASP A 59 16.68 -4.73 12.51
CA ASP A 59 17.97 -4.02 12.58
C ASP A 59 18.00 -3.00 13.74
N GLY A 60 16.90 -2.28 13.97
CA GLY A 60 16.77 -1.33 15.08
C GLY A 60 16.79 -1.94 16.48
N LYS A 61 16.51 -3.25 16.62
CA LYS A 61 16.62 -3.98 17.90
C LYS A 61 17.99 -4.62 18.17
N HIS A 62 18.88 -4.64 17.18
CA HIS A 62 20.27 -5.12 17.34
C HIS A 62 21.29 -3.97 17.33
N ALA A 63 20.84 -2.72 17.39
CA ALA A 63 21.67 -1.55 17.70
C ALA A 63 21.65 -1.27 19.21
N LYS A 64 22.12 -2.23 20.02
CA LYS A 64 22.61 -2.00 21.39
C LYS A 64 23.67 -3.01 21.75
#